data_AF-A0A5E7YR45-F1
#
_entry.id   AF-A0A5E7YR45-F1
#
_cell.length_a   1.000
_cell.length_b   1.000
_cell.length_c   1.000
_cell.angle_alpha   90.00
_cell.angle_beta   90.00
_cell.angle_gamma   90.00
#
_symmetry.space_group_name_H-M   'P 1'
#
loop_
_entity.id
_entity.type
_entity.pdbx_description
1 polymer ?
#
loop_
_entity_poly.entity_id
_entity_poly.type
_entity_poly.pdbx_seq_one_letter_code
_entity_poly.pdbx_strand_id
1 'polypeptide(L)'
;MSRLGWFGVLTTLVYIGIFCWLFGAQISEIRTLEPNELGDFFAGVFGPVALFWVVLGFFQQGVELRHSVETLKLQAEELKNSVEQQRELVKASRDQIEFDREINLAQRARHEVSIRPDFKVSPAGSSQSGKEISFKIEILNRGEIALDVWVFIEPPTYSGSKFRFQSIGRGEYKHVGVHFFENMNKGGDFLMTIKYSNKEGSEFSDEVNLTLAKKRSDGPFSELKVINSPPAQP
;
A
#
# COMPACT_ATOMS: atom_id res chain seq x y z
N MET A 1 25.87 -43.16 28.02
CA MET A 1 27.19 -43.69 27.62
C MET A 1 27.05 -44.34 26.25
N SER A 2 27.90 -43.96 25.29
CA SER A 2 27.93 -44.58 23.95
C SER A 2 28.23 -46.08 24.07
N ARG A 3 27.78 -46.89 23.09
CA ARG A 3 28.10 -48.33 23.04
C ARG A 3 29.62 -48.58 23.10
N LEU A 4 30.40 -47.66 22.52
CA LEU A 4 31.86 -47.67 22.54
C LEU A 4 32.44 -47.41 23.94
N GLY A 5 31.85 -46.49 24.70
CA GLY A 5 32.26 -46.21 26.08
C GLY A 5 32.02 -47.40 27.02
N TRP A 6 30.89 -48.10 26.87
CA TRP A 6 30.62 -49.33 27.63
C TRP A 6 31.60 -50.46 27.29
N PHE A 7 31.93 -50.61 26.01
CA PHE A 7 32.96 -51.55 25.56
C PHE A 7 34.34 -51.20 26.14
N GLY A 8 34.68 -49.90 26.20
CA GLY A 8 35.91 -49.42 26.82
C GLY A 8 35.99 -49.75 28.32
N VAL A 9 34.91 -49.48 29.08
CA VAL A 9 34.84 -49.84 30.51
C VAL A 9 34.97 -51.34 30.71
N LEU A 10 34.24 -52.16 29.95
CA LEU A 10 34.30 -53.61 30.05
C LEU A 10 35.71 -54.14 29.75
N THR A 11 36.34 -53.64 28.69
CA THR A 11 37.72 -54.01 28.31
C THR A 11 38.71 -53.64 29.41
N THR A 12 38.54 -52.48 30.04
CA THR A 12 39.40 -52.03 31.14
C THR A 12 39.21 -52.88 32.39
N LEU A 13 37.98 -53.26 32.72
CA LEU A 13 37.66 -54.14 33.87
C LEU A 13 38.23 -55.55 33.67
N VAL A 14 38.12 -56.11 32.46
CA VAL A 14 38.72 -57.41 32.13
C VAL A 14 40.23 -57.36 32.23
N TYR A 15 40.87 -56.30 31.71
CA TYR A 15 42.32 -56.10 31.81
C TYR A 15 42.79 -56.05 33.27
N ILE A 16 42.13 -55.26 34.12
CA ILE A 16 42.44 -55.18 35.54
C ILE A 16 42.20 -56.53 36.24
N GLY A 17 41.11 -57.23 35.91
CA GLY A 17 40.79 -58.54 36.47
C GLY A 17 41.85 -59.60 36.16
N ILE A 18 42.32 -59.67 34.91
CA ILE A 18 43.42 -60.55 34.49
C ILE A 18 44.71 -60.17 35.22
N PHE A 19 44.98 -58.87 35.35
CA PHE A 19 46.18 -58.37 36.02
C PHE A 19 46.18 -58.73 37.52
N CYS A 20 45.06 -58.53 38.22
CA CYS A 20 44.90 -58.93 39.62
C CYS A 20 45.00 -60.45 39.82
N TRP A 21 44.54 -61.25 38.86
CA TRP A 21 44.65 -62.70 38.92
C TRP A 21 46.10 -63.18 38.77
N LEU A 22 46.87 -62.59 37.85
CA LEU A 22 48.28 -62.95 37.59
C LEU A 22 49.24 -62.51 38.70
N PHE A 23 49.08 -61.28 39.20
CA PHE A 23 50.03 -60.68 40.15
C PHE A 23 49.52 -60.66 41.60
N GLY A 24 48.28 -61.13 41.85
CA GLY A 24 47.66 -61.12 43.17
C GLY A 24 48.41 -61.92 44.23
N ALA A 25 49.09 -63.00 43.85
CA ALA A 25 49.91 -63.81 44.75
C ALA A 25 51.23 -63.15 45.16
N GLN A 26 51.70 -62.16 44.39
CA GLN A 26 52.99 -61.46 44.59
C GLN A 26 52.81 -60.10 45.26
N ILE A 27 51.60 -59.76 45.72
CA ILE A 27 51.27 -58.45 46.32
C ILE A 27 52.16 -58.09 47.52
N SER A 28 52.64 -59.12 48.25
CA SER A 28 53.53 -58.98 49.40
C SER A 28 54.95 -58.56 49.02
N GLU A 29 55.46 -58.98 47.86
CA GLU A 29 56.77 -58.56 47.33
C GLU A 29 56.71 -57.16 46.71
N ILE A 30 55.57 -56.81 46.09
CA ILE A 30 55.34 -55.47 45.54
C ILE A 30 55.34 -54.40 46.64
N ARG A 31 54.88 -54.73 47.85
CA ARG A 31 54.89 -53.82 49.02
C ARG A 31 56.28 -53.54 49.59
N THR A 32 57.28 -54.35 49.25
CA THR A 32 58.66 -54.19 49.71
C THR A 32 59.56 -53.46 48.71
N LEU A 33 59.04 -53.11 47.53
CA LEU A 33 59.77 -52.37 46.49
C LEU A 33 60.07 -50.92 46.90
N GLU A 34 61.16 -50.38 46.37
CA GLU A 34 61.47 -48.96 46.50
C GLU A 34 60.38 -48.10 45.84
N PRO A 35 60.11 -46.88 46.35
CA PRO A 35 59.05 -46.01 45.81
C PRO A 35 59.16 -45.73 44.30
N ASN A 36 60.38 -45.71 43.77
CA ASN A 36 60.64 -45.46 42.35
C ASN A 36 60.24 -46.67 41.48
N GLU A 37 60.60 -47.88 41.91
CA GLU A 37 60.25 -49.14 41.22
C GLU A 37 58.75 -49.43 41.31
N LEU A 38 58.11 -49.04 42.41
CA LEU A 38 56.65 -49.09 42.54
C LEU A 38 55.96 -48.14 41.54
N GLY A 39 56.56 -46.97 41.30
CA GLY A 39 56.11 -46.02 40.28
C GLY A 39 56.22 -46.59 38.86
N ASP A 40 57.36 -47.20 38.53
CA ASP A 40 57.59 -47.85 37.23
C ASP A 40 56.63 -49.02 36.98
N PHE A 41 56.30 -49.78 38.01
CA PHE A 41 55.28 -50.82 37.96
C PHE A 41 53.91 -50.23 37.60
N PHE A 42 53.44 -49.22 38.34
CA PHE A 42 52.14 -48.59 38.04
C PHE A 42 52.12 -47.90 36.67
N ALA A 43 53.22 -47.30 36.23
CA ALA A 43 53.35 -46.72 34.90
C ALA A 43 53.22 -47.80 33.80
N GLY A 44 53.81 -48.98 34.01
CA GLY A 44 53.68 -50.12 33.10
C GLY A 44 52.26 -50.68 33.02
N VAL A 45 51.54 -50.74 34.14
CA VAL A 45 50.17 -51.29 34.21
C VAL A 45 49.13 -50.31 33.67
N PHE A 46 49.20 -49.04 34.08
CA PHE A 46 48.22 -48.01 33.72
C PHE A 46 48.54 -47.32 32.39
N GLY A 47 49.78 -47.37 31.91
CA GLY A 47 50.19 -46.76 30.64
C GLY A 47 49.35 -47.21 29.43
N PRO A 48 49.24 -48.54 29.17
CA PRO A 48 48.40 -49.07 28.08
C PRO A 48 46.91 -48.70 28.23
N VAL A 49 46.41 -48.69 29.47
CA VAL A 49 45.01 -48.33 29.76
C VAL A 49 44.77 -46.85 29.46
N ALA A 50 45.67 -45.96 29.88
CA ALA A 50 45.58 -44.53 29.61
C ALA A 50 45.62 -44.25 28.10
N LEU A 51 46.56 -44.88 27.37
CA LEU A 51 46.65 -44.75 25.91
C LEU A 51 45.38 -45.24 25.21
N PHE A 52 44.83 -46.36 25.65
CA PHE A 52 43.58 -46.91 25.12
C PHE A 52 42.42 -45.90 25.25
N TRP A 53 42.26 -45.28 26.42
CA TRP A 53 41.20 -44.29 26.66
C TRP A 53 41.39 -43.00 25.85
N VAL A 54 42.64 -42.56 25.65
CA VAL A 54 42.94 -41.39 24.79
C VAL A 54 42.52 -41.66 23.35
N VAL A 55 42.89 -42.82 22.79
CA VAL A 55 42.55 -43.20 21.41
C VAL A 55 41.03 -43.36 21.26
N LEU A 56 40.37 -44.01 22.23
CA LEU A 56 38.91 -44.15 22.25
C LEU A 56 38.20 -42.79 22.25
N GLY A 57 38.69 -41.85 23.08
CA GLY A 57 38.19 -40.48 23.14
C GLY A 57 38.34 -39.74 21.81
N PHE A 58 39.47 -39.91 21.12
CA PHE A 58 39.69 -39.31 19.80
C PHE A 58 38.69 -39.82 18.75
N PHE A 59 38.42 -41.13 18.73
CA PHE A 59 37.41 -41.69 17.82
C PHE A 59 36.00 -41.20 18.15
N GLN A 60 35.64 -41.09 19.44
CA GLN A 60 34.34 -40.58 19.84
C GLN A 60 34.17 -39.11 19.43
N GLN A 61 35.18 -38.27 19.67
CA GLN A 61 35.18 -36.87 19.24
C GLN A 61 35.02 -36.73 17.72
N GLY A 62 35.67 -37.59 16.93
CA GLY A 62 35.53 -37.57 15.46
C GLY A 62 34.12 -37.88 14.98
N VAL A 63 33.43 -38.84 15.61
CA VAL A 63 32.03 -39.17 15.29
C VAL A 63 31.10 -38.02 15.67
N GLU A 64 31.27 -37.42 16.84
CA GLU A 64 30.50 -36.25 17.30
C GLU A 64 30.69 -35.05 16.36
N LEU A 65 31.92 -34.82 15.89
CA LEU A 65 32.21 -33.76 14.92
C LEU A 65 31.51 -34.02 13.58
N ARG A 66 31.48 -35.27 13.11
CA ARG A 66 30.80 -35.61 11.85
C ARG A 66 29.29 -35.38 11.93
N HIS A 67 28.66 -35.76 13.04
CA HIS A 67 27.25 -35.45 13.30
C HIS A 67 27.00 -33.95 13.40
N SER A 68 27.93 -33.20 13.99
CA SER A 68 27.84 -31.73 14.07
C SER A 68 27.89 -31.10 12.68
N VAL A 69 28.81 -31.54 11.82
CA VAL A 69 28.92 -31.07 10.43
C VAL A 69 27.67 -31.41 9.62
N GLU A 70 27.12 -32.61 9.78
CA GLU A 70 25.87 -33.02 9.13
C GLU A 70 24.69 -32.16 9.56
N THR A 71 24.56 -31.89 10.86
CA THR A 71 23.53 -31.01 11.42
C THR A 71 23.66 -29.59 10.87
N LEU A 72 24.88 -29.05 10.80
CA LEU A 72 25.13 -27.72 10.23
C LEU A 72 24.79 -27.64 8.75
N LYS A 73 25.05 -28.71 7.98
CA LYS A 73 24.65 -28.77 6.57
C LYS A 73 23.13 -28.73 6.41
N LEU A 74 22.41 -29.52 7.21
CA LEU A 74 20.94 -29.49 7.22
C LEU A 74 20.41 -28.11 7.63
N GLN A 75 20.99 -27.48 8.65
CA GLN A 75 20.64 -26.12 9.07
C GLN A 75 20.88 -25.08 7.96
N ALA A 76 21.99 -25.19 7.22
CA ALA A 76 22.27 -24.31 6.10
C ALA A 76 21.29 -24.49 4.94
N GLU A 77 20.87 -25.73 4.68
CA GLU A 77 19.87 -26.06 3.65
C GLU A 77 18.48 -25.53 4.02
N GLU A 78 18.04 -25.72 5.27
CA GLU A 78 16.79 -25.14 5.80
C GLU A 78 16.82 -23.61 5.73
N LEU A 79 17.94 -22.98 6.08
CA LEU A 79 18.08 -21.53 5.98
C LEU A 79 17.98 -21.05 4.52
N LYS A 80 18.60 -21.79 3.58
CA LYS A 80 18.50 -21.47 2.15
C LYS A 80 17.05 -21.54 1.67
N ASN A 81 16.32 -22.59 2.05
CA ASN A 81 14.90 -22.75 1.71
C ASN A 81 14.05 -21.63 2.34
N SER A 82 14.33 -21.24 3.59
CA SER A 82 13.66 -20.14 4.27
C SER A 82 13.88 -18.80 3.55
N VAL A 83 15.11 -18.53 3.10
CA VAL A 83 15.42 -17.31 2.33
C VAL A 83 14.70 -17.31 0.98
N GLU A 84 14.56 -18.46 0.32
CA GLU A 84 13.81 -18.59 -0.92
C GLU A 84 12.32 -18.29 -0.71
N GLN A 85 11.70 -18.89 0.31
CA GLN A 85 10.32 -18.61 0.69
C GLN A 85 10.10 -17.13 1.05
N GLN A 86 11.03 -16.52 1.79
CA GLN A 86 10.96 -15.09 2.09
C GLN A 86 11.04 -14.23 0.83
N ARG A 87 11.85 -14.59 -0.16
CA ARG A 87 11.90 -13.88 -1.45
C ARG A 87 10.59 -13.98 -2.21
N GLU A 88 9.96 -15.15 -2.24
CA GLU A 88 8.65 -15.33 -2.86
C GLU A 88 7.57 -14.50 -2.16
N LEU A 89 7.57 -14.48 -0.82
CA LEU A 89 6.67 -13.64 -0.03
C LEU A 89 6.86 -12.15 -0.32
N VAL A 90 8.11 -11.68 -0.40
CA VAL A 90 8.42 -10.29 -0.75
C VAL A 90 7.93 -9.96 -2.15
N LYS A 91 8.06 -10.89 -3.11
CA LYS A 91 7.55 -10.71 -4.46
C LYS A 91 6.02 -10.59 -4.47
N ALA A 92 5.31 -11.54 -3.85
CA ALA A 92 3.86 -11.50 -3.75
C ALA A 92 3.35 -10.23 -3.03
N SER A 93 4.05 -9.79 -2.00
CA SER A 93 3.74 -8.54 -1.28
C SER A 93 3.88 -7.32 -2.17
N ARG A 94 4.92 -7.26 -3.03
CA ARG A 94 5.09 -6.18 -4.00
C ARG A 94 3.97 -6.16 -5.03
N ASP A 95 3.62 -7.32 -5.57
CA ASP A 95 2.54 -7.45 -6.55
C ASP A 95 1.19 -7.01 -5.94
N GLN A 96 0.95 -7.35 -4.67
CA GLN A 96 -0.24 -6.89 -3.93
C GLN A 96 -0.28 -5.37 -3.75
N ILE A 97 0.86 -4.75 -3.38
CA ILE A 97 0.94 -3.30 -3.22
C ILE A 97 0.67 -2.59 -4.54
N GLU A 98 1.16 -3.12 -5.66
CA GLU A 98 0.91 -2.56 -6.98
C GLU A 98 -0.56 -2.63 -7.34
N PHE A 99 -1.20 -3.79 -7.15
CA PHE A 99 -2.62 -3.98 -7.39
C PHE A 99 -3.50 -3.06 -6.51
N ASP A 100 -3.18 -2.97 -5.21
CA ASP A 100 -3.88 -2.08 -4.28
C ASP A 100 -3.73 -0.61 -4.69
N ARG A 101 -2.56 -0.23 -5.22
CA ARG A 101 -2.34 1.12 -5.75
C ARG A 101 -3.24 1.39 -6.95
N GLU A 102 -3.34 0.45 -7.89
CA GLU A 102 -4.21 0.58 -9.06
C GLU A 102 -5.69 0.72 -8.66
N ILE A 103 -6.16 -0.13 -7.73
CA ILE A 103 -7.52 -0.04 -7.19
C ILE A 103 -7.77 1.33 -6.56
N ASN A 104 -6.85 1.79 -5.70
CA ASN A 104 -6.99 3.08 -5.02
C ASN A 104 -7.05 4.24 -6.01
N LEU A 105 -6.22 4.22 -7.06
CA LEU A 105 -6.26 5.23 -8.12
C LEU A 105 -7.58 5.21 -8.88
N ALA A 106 -8.05 4.02 -9.27
CA ALA A 106 -9.33 3.88 -9.95
C ALA A 106 -10.51 4.32 -9.07
N GLN A 107 -10.46 4.01 -7.78
CA GLN A 107 -11.47 4.44 -6.81
C GLN A 107 -11.46 5.96 -6.63
N ARG A 108 -10.29 6.59 -6.56
CA ARG A 108 -10.16 8.06 -6.51
C ARG A 108 -10.73 8.72 -7.75
N ALA A 109 -10.38 8.23 -8.95
CA ALA A 109 -10.92 8.77 -10.20
C ALA A 109 -12.45 8.65 -10.26
N ARG A 110 -13.00 7.49 -9.87
CA ARG A 110 -14.46 7.30 -9.77
C ARG A 110 -15.10 8.23 -8.74
N HIS A 111 -14.46 8.40 -7.59
CA HIS A 111 -14.92 9.30 -6.55
C HIS A 111 -14.97 10.73 -7.06
N GLU A 112 -13.87 11.23 -7.65
CA GLU A 112 -13.79 12.56 -8.26
C GLU A 112 -14.90 12.82 -9.28
N VAL A 113 -15.17 11.86 -10.17
CA VAL A 113 -16.29 11.98 -11.14
C VAL A 113 -17.65 11.98 -10.42
N SER A 114 -17.83 11.13 -9.40
CA SER A 114 -19.11 11.02 -8.68
C SER A 114 -19.46 12.22 -7.82
N ILE A 115 -18.47 13.03 -7.41
CA ILE A 115 -18.66 14.20 -6.54
C ILE A 115 -18.70 15.53 -7.29
N ARG A 116 -18.52 15.52 -8.61
CA ARG A 116 -18.56 16.73 -9.43
C ARG A 116 -20.01 17.17 -9.67
N PRO A 117 -20.34 18.44 -9.37
CA PRO A 117 -21.53 19.09 -9.91
C PRO A 117 -21.47 19.16 -11.44
N ASP A 118 -22.62 19.11 -12.10
CA ASP A 118 -22.73 19.21 -13.57
C ASP A 118 -23.85 20.21 -13.89
N PHE A 119 -23.48 21.41 -14.35
CA PHE A 119 -24.44 22.47 -14.61
C PHE A 119 -24.86 22.52 -16.08
N LYS A 120 -26.17 22.35 -16.31
CA LYS A 120 -26.79 22.62 -17.60
C LYS A 120 -27.51 23.96 -17.56
N VAL A 121 -27.07 24.86 -18.42
CA VAL A 121 -27.69 26.17 -18.61
C VAL A 121 -28.66 26.10 -19.78
N SER A 122 -29.89 26.58 -19.59
CA SER A 122 -30.92 26.57 -20.63
C SER A 122 -31.79 27.83 -20.55
N PRO A 123 -32.24 28.40 -21.67
CA PRO A 123 -33.18 29.53 -21.65
C PRO A 123 -34.56 29.07 -21.15
N ALA A 124 -35.11 29.78 -20.17
CA ALA A 124 -36.41 29.50 -19.55
C ALA A 124 -37.50 30.52 -19.94
N GLY A 125 -37.31 31.19 -21.08
CA GLY A 125 -38.24 32.15 -21.65
C GLY A 125 -37.76 33.61 -21.61
N SER A 126 -38.52 34.47 -22.25
CA SER A 126 -38.29 35.91 -22.32
C SER A 126 -39.59 36.66 -22.12
N SER A 127 -39.54 37.79 -21.42
CA SER A 127 -40.64 38.75 -21.29
C SER A 127 -40.20 40.11 -21.82
N GLN A 128 -41.11 40.84 -22.46
CA GLN A 128 -40.85 42.18 -22.96
C GLN A 128 -41.87 43.15 -22.35
N SER A 129 -41.39 44.21 -21.71
CA SER A 129 -42.21 45.28 -21.15
C SER A 129 -41.68 46.62 -21.66
N GLY A 130 -42.43 47.23 -22.60
CA GLY A 130 -41.99 48.44 -23.28
C GLY A 130 -40.65 48.23 -24.01
N LYS A 131 -39.63 49.00 -23.62
CA LYS A 131 -38.27 48.95 -24.18
C LYS A 131 -37.32 48.02 -23.42
N GLU A 132 -37.82 47.26 -22.45
CA GLU A 132 -37.02 46.34 -21.65
C GLU A 132 -37.37 44.88 -22.01
N ILE A 133 -36.35 44.07 -22.24
CA ILE A 133 -36.45 42.65 -22.51
C ILE A 133 -35.76 41.91 -21.35
N SER A 134 -36.50 41.09 -20.64
CA SER A 134 -36.01 40.25 -19.56
C SER A 134 -35.91 38.80 -20.04
N PHE A 135 -34.72 38.21 -19.99
CA PHE A 135 -34.52 36.79 -20.21
C PHE A 135 -34.41 36.05 -18.89
N LYS A 136 -35.08 34.91 -18.80
CA LYS A 136 -34.95 33.99 -17.68
C LYS A 136 -34.03 32.84 -18.11
N ILE A 137 -32.97 32.61 -17.36
CA ILE A 137 -32.01 31.52 -17.60
C ILE A 137 -32.18 30.52 -16.47
N GLU A 138 -32.35 29.24 -16.82
CA GLU A 138 -32.35 28.13 -15.89
C GLU A 138 -30.98 27.48 -15.82
N ILE A 139 -30.52 27.25 -14.60
CA ILE A 139 -29.28 26.56 -14.28
C ILE A 139 -29.68 25.31 -13.51
N LEU A 140 -29.63 24.16 -14.17
CA LEU A 140 -29.96 22.84 -13.61
C LEU A 140 -28.68 22.11 -13.22
N ASN A 141 -28.57 21.68 -11.96
CA ASN A 141 -27.50 20.78 -11.54
C ASN A 141 -27.92 19.32 -11.77
N ARG A 142 -27.21 18.58 -12.61
CA ARG A 142 -27.41 17.15 -12.84
C ARG A 142 -26.43 16.26 -12.08
N GLY A 143 -25.33 16.85 -11.62
CA GLY A 143 -24.29 16.20 -10.85
C GLY A 143 -24.58 16.20 -9.36
N GLU A 144 -23.54 16.10 -8.55
CA GLU A 144 -23.65 16.12 -7.09
C GLU A 144 -23.84 17.56 -6.54
N ILE A 145 -24.22 17.70 -5.28
CA ILE A 145 -24.47 19.00 -4.64
C ILE A 145 -23.32 20.00 -4.84
N ALA A 146 -23.68 21.19 -5.32
CA ALA A 146 -22.79 22.35 -5.38
C ALA A 146 -23.08 23.30 -4.23
N LEU A 147 -22.02 23.86 -3.66
CA LEU A 147 -22.03 24.81 -2.55
C LEU A 147 -21.43 26.14 -3.00
N ASP A 148 -21.93 27.24 -2.43
CA ASP A 148 -21.52 28.62 -2.73
C ASP A 148 -21.39 28.93 -4.23
N VAL A 149 -22.51 28.79 -4.95
CA VAL A 149 -22.56 28.98 -6.40
C VAL A 149 -22.69 30.46 -6.73
N TRP A 150 -21.72 31.00 -7.46
CA TRP A 150 -21.69 32.35 -7.98
C TRP A 150 -21.83 32.35 -9.50
N VAL A 151 -22.77 33.12 -10.02
CA VAL A 151 -23.00 33.28 -11.45
C VAL A 151 -22.65 34.70 -11.85
N PHE A 152 -21.71 34.83 -12.77
CA PHE A 152 -21.24 36.09 -13.34
C PHE A 152 -21.66 36.17 -14.81
N ILE A 153 -22.03 37.36 -15.29
CA ILE A 153 -22.40 37.60 -16.70
C ILE A 153 -21.61 38.80 -17.23
N GLU A 154 -20.84 38.58 -18.30
CA GLU A 154 -20.01 39.62 -18.93
C GLU A 154 -20.37 39.77 -20.42
N PRO A 155 -20.53 41.01 -20.95
CA PRO A 155 -20.47 42.31 -20.25
C PRO A 155 -21.63 42.52 -19.27
N PRO A 156 -21.44 43.37 -18.23
CA PRO A 156 -22.44 43.56 -17.18
C PRO A 156 -23.76 44.10 -17.75
N THR A 157 -24.84 43.40 -17.44
CA THR A 157 -26.20 43.76 -17.82
C THR A 157 -26.82 44.76 -16.84
N TYR A 158 -27.90 45.42 -17.26
CA TYR A 158 -28.51 46.53 -16.51
C TYR A 158 -29.00 46.15 -15.11
N SER A 159 -29.56 44.94 -14.94
CA SER A 159 -30.10 44.47 -13.66
C SER A 159 -29.05 43.85 -12.72
N GLY A 160 -27.76 44.06 -13.00
CA GLY A 160 -26.68 43.38 -12.33
C GLY A 160 -26.24 42.12 -13.07
N SER A 161 -25.00 41.72 -12.81
CA SER A 161 -24.31 40.63 -13.49
C SER A 161 -23.82 39.55 -12.54
N LYS A 162 -24.22 39.60 -11.25
CA LYS A 162 -23.72 38.72 -10.19
C LYS A 162 -24.88 38.14 -9.39
N PHE A 163 -24.98 36.83 -9.37
CA PHE A 163 -25.98 36.08 -8.60
C PHE A 163 -25.26 35.09 -7.68
N ARG A 164 -25.77 34.92 -6.45
CA ARG A 164 -25.21 33.98 -5.47
C ARG A 164 -26.30 33.04 -4.97
N PHE A 165 -25.99 31.75 -4.92
CA PHE A 165 -26.82 30.71 -4.33
C PHE A 165 -26.00 29.96 -3.27
N GLN A 166 -26.58 29.71 -2.10
CA GLN A 166 -25.88 28.98 -1.03
C GLN A 166 -25.56 27.53 -1.43
N SER A 167 -26.50 26.88 -2.10
CA SER A 167 -26.32 25.55 -2.67
C SER A 167 -27.30 25.30 -3.82
N ILE A 168 -26.95 24.35 -4.69
CA ILE A 168 -27.84 23.78 -5.71
C ILE A 168 -27.70 22.26 -5.63
N GLY A 169 -28.75 21.61 -5.15
CA GLY A 169 -28.81 20.16 -4.97
C GLY A 169 -28.87 19.40 -6.30
N ARG A 170 -28.66 18.08 -6.23
CA ARG A 170 -28.78 17.20 -7.39
C ARG A 170 -30.20 17.22 -7.96
N GLY A 171 -30.34 17.52 -9.24
CA GLY A 171 -31.62 17.67 -9.94
C GLY A 171 -32.34 18.98 -9.64
N GLU A 172 -31.77 19.85 -8.81
CA GLU A 172 -32.34 21.17 -8.51
C GLU A 172 -31.95 22.17 -9.60
N TYR A 173 -32.84 23.11 -9.88
CA TYR A 173 -32.59 24.20 -10.80
C TYR A 173 -32.79 25.55 -10.12
N LYS A 174 -32.01 26.54 -10.55
CA LYS A 174 -32.16 27.95 -10.18
C LYS A 174 -32.40 28.80 -11.40
N HIS A 175 -33.10 29.90 -11.19
CA HIS A 175 -33.38 30.86 -12.25
C HIS A 175 -32.61 32.15 -12.03
N VAL A 176 -32.01 32.63 -13.10
CA VAL A 176 -31.30 33.91 -13.15
C VAL A 176 -32.00 34.79 -14.18
N GLY A 177 -32.44 35.97 -13.75
CA GLY A 177 -33.09 36.97 -14.62
C GLY A 177 -32.07 37.97 -15.13
N VAL A 178 -32.03 38.18 -16.44
CA VAL A 178 -31.11 39.12 -17.10
C VAL A 178 -31.93 40.13 -17.90
N HIS A 179 -31.69 41.41 -17.68
CA HIS A 179 -32.48 42.50 -18.24
C HIS A 179 -31.65 43.31 -19.24
N PHE A 180 -32.21 43.54 -20.42
CA PHE A 180 -31.62 44.31 -21.52
C PHE A 180 -32.57 45.41 -21.97
N PHE A 181 -32.03 46.56 -22.36
CA PHE A 181 -32.80 47.58 -23.07
C PHE A 181 -32.75 47.34 -24.58
N GLU A 182 -33.88 47.58 -25.25
CA GLU A 182 -34.07 47.45 -26.70
C GLU A 182 -33.08 48.29 -27.52
N ASN A 183 -32.53 49.36 -26.94
CA ASN A 183 -31.50 50.19 -27.57
C ASN A 183 -30.09 49.56 -27.56
N MET A 184 -29.84 48.49 -26.81
CA MET A 184 -28.64 47.63 -26.92
C MET A 184 -28.82 46.56 -27.99
N ASN A 185 -29.41 46.96 -29.12
CA ASN A 185 -29.79 46.14 -30.29
C ASN A 185 -28.58 45.68 -31.12
N LYS A 186 -27.44 45.39 -30.49
CA LYS A 186 -26.35 44.65 -31.13
C LYS A 186 -26.42 43.25 -30.55
N GLY A 187 -26.73 42.27 -31.40
CA GLY A 187 -26.50 40.86 -31.07
C GLY A 187 -25.09 40.76 -30.51
N GLY A 188 -25.00 40.43 -29.24
CA GLY A 188 -23.78 40.38 -28.48
C GLY A 188 -23.62 38.98 -27.92
N ASP A 189 -22.38 38.51 -27.91
CA ASP A 189 -22.00 37.32 -27.18
C ASP A 189 -21.76 37.73 -25.72
N PHE A 190 -22.33 36.96 -24.81
CA PHE A 190 -22.22 37.10 -23.38
C PHE A 190 -21.54 35.86 -22.82
N LEU A 191 -20.57 36.07 -21.94
CA LEU A 191 -19.93 35.01 -21.19
C LEU A 191 -20.62 34.90 -19.83
N MET A 192 -21.19 33.75 -19.55
CA MET A 192 -21.68 33.39 -18.22
C MET A 192 -20.64 32.51 -17.53
N THR A 193 -20.09 32.96 -16.41
CA THR A 193 -19.16 32.18 -15.59
C THR A 193 -19.85 31.71 -14.33
N ILE A 194 -19.87 30.41 -14.08
CA ILE A 194 -20.44 29.79 -12.88
C ILE A 194 -19.28 29.29 -12.02
N LYS A 195 -19.00 29.97 -10.91
CA LYS A 195 -18.03 29.51 -9.90
C LYS A 195 -18.75 28.79 -8.77
N TYR A 196 -18.22 27.67 -8.32
CA TYR A 196 -18.86 26.87 -7.28
C TYR A 196 -17.84 26.02 -6.53
N SER A 197 -18.24 25.50 -5.37
CA SER A 197 -17.49 24.49 -4.64
C SER A 197 -18.26 23.17 -4.61
N ASN A 198 -17.55 22.04 -4.63
CA ASN A 198 -18.17 20.72 -4.42
C ASN A 198 -18.41 20.48 -2.91
N LYS A 199 -19.02 19.34 -2.56
CA LYS A 199 -19.23 18.94 -1.16
C LYS A 199 -17.95 18.80 -0.31
N GLU A 200 -16.79 18.73 -0.95
CA GLU A 200 -15.46 18.63 -0.30
C GLU A 200 -14.71 19.97 -0.26
N GLY A 201 -15.32 21.05 -0.74
CA GLY A 201 -14.75 22.41 -0.72
C GLY A 201 -13.77 22.71 -1.85
N SER A 202 -13.62 21.83 -2.83
CA SER A 202 -12.82 22.12 -4.04
C SER A 202 -13.57 23.11 -4.93
N GLU A 203 -12.90 24.17 -5.36
CA GLU A 203 -13.47 25.23 -6.20
C GLU A 203 -13.36 24.88 -7.70
N PHE A 204 -14.43 25.17 -8.43
CA PHE A 204 -14.54 24.96 -9.88
C PHE A 204 -15.15 26.20 -10.54
N SER A 205 -14.91 26.34 -11.84
CA SER A 205 -15.43 27.46 -12.64
C SER A 205 -15.79 26.96 -14.04
N ASP A 206 -17.07 27.05 -14.38
CA ASP A 206 -17.59 26.70 -15.70
C ASP A 206 -17.93 27.97 -16.48
N GLU A 207 -17.61 27.97 -17.78
CA GLU A 207 -17.88 29.09 -18.67
C GLU A 207 -18.87 28.67 -19.75
N VAL A 208 -19.92 29.47 -19.93
CA VAL A 208 -21.02 29.23 -20.85
C VAL A 208 -21.18 30.45 -21.75
N ASN A 209 -21.07 30.23 -23.06
CA ASN A 209 -21.27 31.30 -24.04
C ASN A 209 -22.76 31.39 -24.42
N LEU A 210 -23.32 32.58 -24.27
CA LEU A 210 -24.71 32.91 -24.54
C LEU A 210 -24.78 33.98 -25.61
N THR A 211 -25.68 33.85 -26.58
CA THR A 211 -25.84 34.86 -27.63
C THR A 211 -27.29 35.22 -27.80
N LEU A 212 -27.56 36.52 -27.92
CA LEU A 212 -28.88 37.03 -28.22
C LEU A 212 -29.17 36.86 -29.71
N ALA A 213 -30.21 36.09 -30.01
CA ALA A 213 -30.71 35.82 -31.35
C ALA A 213 -32.10 36.45 -31.58
N LYS A 214 -32.41 36.75 -32.84
CA LYS A 214 -33.74 37.20 -33.27
C LYS A 214 -34.61 35.97 -33.55
N LYS A 215 -35.84 35.97 -33.03
CA LYS A 215 -36.82 34.90 -33.28
C LYS A 215 -37.37 34.92 -34.72
N ARG A 216 -37.20 36.03 -35.45
CA ARG A 216 -37.57 36.24 -36.88
C ARG A 216 -36.57 37.21 -37.51
N SER A 217 -36.23 37.05 -38.81
CA SER A 217 -35.18 37.83 -39.50
C SER A 217 -35.32 39.36 -39.33
N ASP A 218 -36.56 39.85 -39.33
CA ASP A 218 -36.91 41.28 -39.20
C ASP A 218 -37.54 41.65 -37.84
N GLY A 219 -37.40 40.81 -36.81
CA GLY A 219 -37.93 41.04 -35.47
C GLY A 219 -36.90 41.52 -34.43
N PRO A 220 -37.35 42.00 -33.25
CA PRO A 220 -36.44 42.30 -32.14
C PRO A 220 -35.76 41.02 -31.61
N PHE A 221 -34.56 41.16 -31.03
CA PHE A 221 -33.89 40.04 -30.34
C PHE A 221 -34.79 39.53 -29.21
N SER A 222 -35.19 38.27 -29.29
CA SER A 222 -36.25 37.69 -28.44
C SER A 222 -35.96 36.24 -28.07
N GLU A 223 -34.76 35.75 -28.39
CA GLU A 223 -34.32 34.40 -28.08
C GLU A 223 -32.88 34.46 -27.55
N LEU A 224 -32.62 33.84 -26.41
CA LEU A 224 -31.27 33.60 -25.92
C LEU A 224 -30.85 32.21 -26.39
N LYS A 225 -29.74 32.09 -27.10
CA LYS A 225 -29.18 30.80 -27.50
C LYS A 225 -27.92 30.52 -26.72
N VAL A 226 -27.80 29.30 -26.21
CA VAL A 226 -26.55 28.80 -25.63
C VAL A 226 -25.70 28.29 -26.78
N ILE A 227 -24.57 28.95 -27.05
CA ILE A 227 -23.68 28.59 -28.16
C ILE A 227 -22.79 27.42 -27.77
N ASN A 228 -22.24 27.45 -26.56
CA ASN A 228 -21.47 26.36 -25.98
C ASN A 228 -21.84 26.23 -24.51
N SER A 229 -22.37 25.07 -24.13
CA SER A 229 -22.23 24.59 -22.75
C SER A 229 -20.85 23.95 -22.62
N PRO A 230 -20.18 24.03 -21.46
CA PRO A 230 -18.93 23.32 -21.24
C PRO A 230 -19.13 21.86 -21.67
N PRO A 231 -18.18 21.26 -22.40
CA PRO A 231 -18.26 19.83 -22.67
C PRO A 231 -18.41 19.14 -21.33
N ALA A 232 -19.32 18.17 -21.24
CA ALA A 232 -19.22 17.16 -20.21
C ALA A 232 -17.85 16.50 -20.42
N GLN A 233 -16.83 17.01 -19.72
CA GLN A 233 -15.49 16.46 -19.82
C GLN A 233 -15.58 15.04 -19.26
N PRO A 234 -15.11 14.04 -20.01
CA PRO A 234 -15.25 12.63 -19.67
C PRO A 234 -14.57 12.27 -18.35
#